data_AF-A0AAE0Y1A5-F1
#
_entry.id   AF-A0AAE0Y1A5-F1
#
_cell.length_a   1.000
_cell.length_b   1.000
_cell.length_c   1.000
_cell.angle_alpha   90.00
_cell.angle_beta   90.00
_cell.angle_gamma   90.00
#
_symmetry.space_group_name_H-M   'P 1'
#
loop_
_entity.id
_entity.type
_entity.pdbx_description
1 polymer ?
#
loop_
_entity_poly.entity_id
_entity_poly.type
_entity_poly.pdbx_seq_one_letter_code
_entity_poly.pdbx_strand_id
1 'polypeptide(L)'
;MQYCNSQSSVTTVALAGRSSIEVTSSNWLDPLSDTQLVGLVISSSCQALVGSVSSSSCQVLVGSVISSSCQALVGSVSSSSCQALVGSVSSSSCQALVGSVSSSSCQALVGSVSSSSCQALVGSVSSSSCQALVGSVISSSCQALVGSVSGSSCQALVGSVISSSCQALVGSVSSSCCQALVLGNDFS
;
A
#
# COMPACT_ATOMS: atom_id res chain seq x y z
N MET A 1 40.11 -0.76 9.46
CA MET A 1 39.14 0.14 8.79
C MET A 1 38.51 -0.62 7.63
N GLN A 2 37.62 -1.56 7.92
CA GLN A 2 36.83 -2.24 6.89
C GLN A 2 35.56 -1.42 6.69
N TYR A 3 35.43 -0.84 5.50
CA TYR A 3 34.18 -0.26 5.03
C TYR A 3 33.15 -1.40 4.92
N CYS A 4 32.12 -1.37 5.78
CA CYS A 4 30.89 -2.13 5.57
C CYS A 4 30.18 -1.54 4.35
N ASN A 5 30.32 -2.19 3.19
CA ASN A 5 29.41 -1.99 2.08
C ASN A 5 28.15 -2.83 2.38
N SER A 6 27.16 -2.23 3.05
CA SER A 6 25.80 -2.78 3.06
C SER A 6 25.29 -2.71 1.63
N GLN A 7 25.32 -3.84 0.91
CA GLN A 7 24.67 -3.96 -0.39
C GLN A 7 23.14 -3.89 -0.17
N SER A 8 22.53 -2.74 -0.43
CA SER A 8 21.08 -2.65 -0.63
C SER A 8 20.73 -3.42 -1.91
N SER A 9 20.02 -4.54 -1.76
CA SER A 9 19.48 -5.28 -2.91
C SER A 9 18.24 -4.53 -3.40
N VAL A 10 18.40 -3.70 -4.44
CA VAL A 10 17.27 -3.15 -5.18
C VAL A 10 16.79 -4.22 -6.15
N THR A 11 15.60 -4.77 -5.93
CA THR A 11 14.97 -5.64 -6.93
C THR A 11 13.86 -4.88 -7.65
N THR A 12 14.01 -4.73 -8.96
CA THR A 12 13.01 -4.08 -9.82
C THR A 12 12.32 -5.15 -10.64
N VAL A 13 11.00 -5.27 -10.49
CA VAL A 13 10.18 -6.15 -11.34
C VAL A 13 9.27 -5.30 -12.21
N ALA A 14 9.58 -5.23 -13.49
CA ALA A 14 8.72 -4.63 -14.49
C ALA A 14 8.06 -5.74 -15.32
N LEU A 15 6.74 -5.90 -15.18
CA LEU A 15 5.95 -6.80 -16.02
C LEU A 15 5.14 -5.95 -17.00
N ALA A 16 5.61 -5.87 -18.25
CA ALA A 16 4.94 -5.14 -19.32
C ALA A 16 4.50 -6.10 -20.43
N GLY A 17 3.28 -5.89 -20.97
CA GLY A 17 2.89 -6.42 -22.28
C GLY A 17 2.24 -7.80 -22.32
N ARG A 18 1.68 -8.30 -21.22
CA ARG A 18 0.86 -9.54 -21.23
C ARG A 18 -0.62 -9.19 -21.17
N SER A 19 -1.48 -9.86 -21.94
CA SER A 19 -2.93 -9.61 -21.97
C SER A 19 -3.61 -9.80 -20.60
N SER A 20 -3.01 -10.67 -19.77
CA SER A 20 -3.42 -10.95 -18.39
C SER A 20 -2.18 -11.25 -17.56
N ILE A 21 -2.06 -10.64 -16.38
CA ILE A 21 -0.98 -10.89 -15.42
C ILE A 21 -1.60 -11.45 -14.15
N GLU A 22 -1.30 -12.72 -13.88
CA GLU A 22 -1.48 -13.38 -12.58
C GLU A 22 -0.10 -13.49 -11.93
N VAL A 23 0.21 -12.63 -10.95
CA VAL A 23 1.38 -12.79 -10.08
C VAL A 23 0.86 -13.19 -8.72
N THR A 24 0.78 -14.50 -8.49
CA THR A 24 0.13 -15.06 -7.30
C THR A 24 1.01 -15.13 -6.07
N SER A 25 2.34 -14.98 -6.19
CA SER A 25 3.22 -14.86 -5.03
C SER A 25 4.67 -14.64 -5.45
N SER A 26 5.22 -13.46 -5.17
CA SER A 26 6.67 -13.31 -5.02
C SER A 26 6.95 -13.07 -3.54
N ASN A 27 7.40 -14.11 -2.85
CA ASN A 27 7.98 -13.98 -1.51
C ASN A 27 9.36 -13.39 -1.71
N TRP A 28 9.48 -12.07 -1.53
CA TRP A 28 10.75 -11.36 -1.59
C TRP A 28 11.48 -11.62 -0.27
N LEU A 29 12.11 -12.79 -0.19
CA LEU A 29 12.80 -13.29 0.99
C LEU A 29 14.26 -12.88 0.95
N ASP A 30 14.63 -11.86 1.73
CA ASP A 30 15.99 -11.69 2.25
C ASP A 30 15.90 -11.13 3.69
N PRO A 31 16.18 -11.95 4.73
CA PRO A 31 16.08 -11.51 6.13
C PRO A 31 17.22 -10.59 6.59
N LEU A 32 18.28 -10.42 5.78
CA LEU A 32 19.53 -9.76 6.15
C LEU A 32 19.87 -8.48 5.36
N SER A 33 19.06 -8.10 4.35
CA SER A 33 19.34 -6.93 3.51
C SER A 33 18.31 -5.83 3.72
N ASP A 34 18.75 -4.57 3.59
CA ASP A 34 17.85 -3.44 3.41
C ASP A 34 17.10 -3.63 2.10
N THR A 35 15.86 -4.12 2.22
CA THR A 35 15.04 -4.45 1.05
C THR A 35 14.46 -3.18 0.44
N GLN A 36 14.81 -2.95 -0.83
CA GLN A 36 14.14 -2.00 -1.70
C GLN A 36 13.52 -2.77 -2.87
N LEU A 37 12.20 -2.73 -2.97
CA LEU A 37 11.46 -3.38 -4.04
C LEU A 37 10.60 -2.36 -4.79
N VAL A 38 10.75 -2.31 -6.10
CA VAL A 38 9.91 -1.49 -6.98
C VAL A 38 9.30 -2.39 -8.05
N GLY A 39 7.99 -2.54 -8.00
CA GLY A 39 7.20 -3.29 -8.95
C GLY A 39 6.33 -2.38 -9.82
N LEU A 40 6.42 -2.53 -11.15
CA LEU A 40 5.50 -1.89 -12.09
C LEU A 40 4.86 -2.95 -12.99
N VAL A 41 3.54 -2.91 -13.08
CA VAL A 41 2.75 -3.81 -13.93
C VAL A 41 1.96 -2.98 -14.94
N ILE A 42 2.13 -3.28 -16.22
CA ILE A 42 1.36 -2.68 -17.32
C ILE A 42 0.72 -3.79 -18.16
N SER A 43 -0.61 -3.90 -18.11
CA SER A 43 -1.38 -4.94 -18.79
C SER A 43 -2.80 -4.49 -19.11
N SER A 44 -3.45 -5.09 -20.10
CA SER A 44 -4.89 -4.91 -20.29
C SER A 44 -5.70 -5.40 -19.09
N SER A 45 -5.29 -6.48 -18.41
CA SER A 45 -5.99 -6.98 -17.22
C SER A 45 -5.02 -7.50 -16.16
N CYS A 46 -5.23 -7.10 -14.91
CA CYS A 46 -4.52 -7.61 -13.74
C CYS A 46 -5.51 -8.30 -12.81
N GLN A 47 -5.39 -9.62 -12.68
CA GLN A 47 -6.29 -10.39 -11.83
C GLN A 47 -5.84 -10.30 -10.37
N ALA A 48 -4.56 -10.60 -10.11
CA ALA A 48 -3.98 -10.42 -8.80
C ALA A 48 -2.50 -10.10 -8.93
N LEU A 49 -2.05 -9.09 -8.17
CA LEU A 49 -0.66 -8.86 -7.86
C LEU A 49 -0.50 -8.93 -6.34
N VAL A 50 0.14 -9.99 -5.86
CA VAL A 50 0.37 -10.21 -4.44
C VAL A 50 1.87 -10.13 -4.15
N GLY A 51 2.24 -9.20 -3.27
CA GLY A 51 3.60 -9.02 -2.78
C GLY A 51 3.66 -9.14 -1.26
N SER A 52 4.60 -9.95 -0.78
CA SER A 52 4.91 -10.08 0.65
C SER A 52 6.41 -9.90 0.87
N VAL A 53 6.75 -9.10 1.86
CA VAL A 53 8.12 -8.90 2.33
C VAL A 53 8.20 -9.33 3.79
N SER A 54 9.21 -10.13 4.11
CA SER A 54 9.57 -10.51 5.48
C SER A 54 11.06 -10.30 5.67
N SER A 55 11.43 -9.25 6.38
CA SER A 55 12.82 -8.82 6.55
C SER A 55 13.05 -8.17 7.92
N SER A 56 14.31 -8.02 8.33
CA SER A 56 14.63 -7.22 9.52
C SER A 56 14.34 -5.72 9.29
N SER A 57 14.71 -5.19 8.12
CA SER A 57 14.39 -3.84 7.67
C SER A 57 13.79 -3.83 6.26
N CYS A 58 12.75 -3.03 6.09
CA CYS A 58 12.18 -2.71 4.78
C CYS A 58 12.30 -1.20 4.58
N GLN A 59 13.16 -0.80 3.64
CA GLN A 59 13.32 0.61 3.31
C GLN A 59 12.12 1.04 2.46
N VAL A 60 11.99 0.49 1.26
CA VAL A 60 10.93 0.92 0.35
C VAL A 60 10.34 -0.27 -0.37
N LEU A 61 9.02 -0.42 -0.29
CA LEU A 61 8.25 -1.30 -1.14
C LEU A 61 7.27 -0.44 -1.95
N VAL A 62 7.51 -0.31 -3.26
CA VAL A 62 6.63 0.38 -4.20
C VAL A 62 5.99 -0.63 -5.13
N GLY A 63 4.66 -0.61 -5.22
CA GLY A 63 3.89 -1.36 -6.22
C GLY A 63 2.98 -0.43 -7.02
N SER A 64 3.10 -0.49 -8.35
CA SER A 64 2.27 0.29 -9.26
C SER A 64 1.63 -0.63 -10.31
N VAL A 65 0.32 -0.49 -10.50
CA VAL A 65 -0.43 -1.20 -11.55
C VAL A 65 -1.11 -0.19 -12.47
N ILE A 66 -0.89 -0.34 -13.77
CA ILE A 66 -1.59 0.38 -14.83
C ILE A 66 -2.32 -0.64 -15.68
N SER A 67 -3.64 -0.63 -15.63
CA SER A 67 -4.45 -1.62 -16.35
C SER A 67 -5.83 -1.12 -16.74
N SER A 68 -6.52 -1.76 -17.69
CA SER A 68 -7.94 -1.45 -17.89
C SER A 68 -8.79 -1.97 -16.73
N SER A 69 -8.43 -3.14 -16.18
CA SER A 69 -9.08 -3.74 -15.02
C SER A 69 -8.05 -4.32 -14.05
N CYS A 70 -8.21 -3.99 -12.77
CA CYS A 70 -7.44 -4.55 -11.67
C CYS A 70 -8.40 -5.18 -10.66
N GLN A 71 -8.37 -6.50 -10.51
CA GLN A 71 -9.14 -7.17 -9.47
C GLN A 71 -8.48 -6.97 -8.10
N ALA A 72 -7.23 -7.38 -7.92
CA ALA A 72 -6.58 -7.24 -6.62
C ALA A 72 -5.11 -6.82 -6.72
N LEU A 73 -4.74 -5.81 -5.94
CA LEU A 73 -3.36 -5.52 -5.57
C LEU A 73 -3.23 -5.67 -4.06
N VAL A 74 -2.44 -6.65 -3.60
CA VAL A 74 -2.26 -6.96 -2.18
C VAL A 74 -0.78 -6.85 -1.82
N GLY A 75 -0.47 -5.97 -0.89
CA GLY A 75 0.86 -5.79 -0.32
C GLY A 75 0.87 -6.09 1.17
N SER A 76 1.84 -6.87 1.62
CA SER A 76 2.08 -7.12 3.05
C SER A 76 3.55 -7.00 3.40
N VAL A 77 3.84 -6.32 4.51
CA VAL A 77 5.20 -6.18 5.05
C VAL A 77 5.19 -6.64 6.50
N SER A 78 6.09 -7.57 6.83
CA SER A 78 6.43 -7.95 8.20
C SER A 78 7.90 -7.62 8.44
N SER A 79 8.19 -6.66 9.31
CA SER A 79 9.58 -6.24 9.57
C SER A 79 9.76 -5.61 10.94
N SER A 80 10.99 -5.48 11.44
CA SER A 80 11.24 -4.68 12.65
C SER A 80 11.03 -3.19 12.37
N SER A 81 11.47 -2.73 11.20
CA SER A 81 11.31 -1.34 10.74
C SER A 81 10.90 -1.30 9.27
N CYS A 82 9.80 -0.59 8.99
CA CYS A 82 9.33 -0.29 7.65
C CYS A 82 9.36 1.22 7.44
N GLN A 83 10.14 1.70 6.47
CA GLN A 83 10.20 3.13 6.15
C GLN A 83 9.03 3.51 5.23
N ALA A 84 8.85 2.82 4.09
CA ALA A 84 7.72 3.13 3.21
C ALA A 84 7.14 1.89 2.52
N LEU A 85 5.82 1.76 2.58
CA LEU A 85 5.03 0.93 1.68
C LEU A 85 4.13 1.83 0.84
N VAL A 86 4.32 1.85 -0.48
CA VAL A 86 3.58 2.68 -1.43
C VAL A 86 2.90 1.79 -2.46
N GLY A 87 1.57 1.80 -2.49
CA GLY A 87 0.76 1.11 -3.49
C GLY A 87 -0.01 2.10 -4.34
N SER A 88 0.00 1.91 -5.67
CA SER A 88 -0.76 2.76 -6.60
C SER A 88 -1.43 1.93 -7.69
N VAL A 89 -2.70 2.24 -7.98
CA VAL A 89 -3.45 1.64 -9.08
C VAL A 89 -4.05 2.74 -9.95
N SER A 90 -3.76 2.67 -11.25
CA SER A 90 -4.41 3.47 -12.28
C SER A 90 -5.18 2.52 -13.19
N SER A 91 -6.51 2.57 -13.18
CA SER A 91 -7.32 1.66 -13.99
C SER A 91 -8.71 2.17 -14.34
N SER A 92 -9.41 1.56 -15.30
CA SER A 92 -10.83 1.89 -15.49
C SER A 92 -11.66 1.33 -14.34
N SER A 93 -11.34 0.12 -13.87
CA SER A 93 -11.96 -0.51 -12.71
C SER A 93 -10.94 -1.14 -11.77
N CYS A 94 -11.07 -0.85 -10.48
CA CYS A 94 -10.30 -1.45 -9.40
C CYS A 94 -11.25 -2.11 -8.40
N GLN A 95 -11.15 -3.42 -8.18
CA GLN A 95 -11.94 -4.05 -7.11
C GLN A 95 -11.27 -3.83 -5.75
N ALA A 96 -10.00 -4.18 -5.59
CA ALA A 96 -9.33 -4.07 -4.31
C ALA A 96 -7.86 -3.63 -4.41
N LEU A 97 -7.50 -2.63 -3.60
CA LEU A 97 -6.13 -2.36 -3.20
C LEU A 97 -6.02 -2.57 -1.69
N VAL A 98 -5.22 -3.54 -1.26
CA VAL A 98 -5.03 -3.90 0.16
C VAL A 98 -3.57 -3.78 0.53
N GLY A 99 -3.26 -2.95 1.50
CA GLY A 99 -1.92 -2.79 2.07
C GLY A 99 -1.94 -3.10 3.57
N SER A 100 -1.00 -3.92 4.03
CA SER A 100 -0.83 -4.23 5.44
C SER A 100 0.63 -4.16 5.88
N VAL A 101 0.88 -3.53 7.03
CA VAL A 101 2.20 -3.48 7.65
C VAL A 101 2.11 -3.97 9.09
N SER A 102 2.95 -4.93 9.43
CA SER A 102 3.21 -5.36 10.81
C SER A 102 4.67 -5.07 11.14
N SER A 103 4.92 -4.13 12.04
CA SER A 103 6.30 -3.77 12.40
C SER A 103 6.44 -3.11 13.77
N SER A 104 7.65 -3.10 14.34
CA SER A 104 7.88 -2.31 15.56
C SER A 104 7.81 -0.81 15.28
N SER A 105 8.24 -0.39 14.09
CA SER A 105 8.13 0.98 13.60
C SER A 105 7.71 1.02 12.13
N CYS A 106 6.76 1.89 11.80
CA CYS A 106 6.31 2.15 10.43
C CYS A 106 6.33 3.66 10.20
N GLN A 107 7.12 4.11 9.23
CA GLN A 107 7.14 5.53 8.89
C GLN A 107 5.95 5.86 7.97
N ALA A 108 5.76 5.16 6.85
CA ALA A 108 4.62 5.45 5.97
C ALA A 108 4.02 4.20 5.33
N LEU A 109 2.69 4.13 5.33
CA LEU A 109 1.89 3.32 4.42
C LEU A 109 1.04 4.27 3.56
N VAL A 110 1.25 4.27 2.25
CA VAL A 110 0.54 5.12 1.30
C VAL A 110 -0.14 4.26 0.24
N GLY A 111 -1.45 4.39 0.11
CA GLY A 111 -2.24 3.74 -0.94
C GLY A 111 -2.97 4.78 -1.79
N SER A 112 -2.88 4.66 -3.11
CA SER A 112 -3.64 5.51 -4.03
C SER A 112 -4.34 4.71 -5.13
N VAL A 113 -5.59 5.08 -5.40
CA VAL A 113 -6.36 4.54 -6.53
C VAL A 113 -6.88 5.70 -7.38
N SER A 114 -6.63 5.62 -8.68
CA SER A 114 -7.25 6.46 -9.69
C SER A 114 -8.02 5.57 -10.66
N SER A 115 -9.35 5.62 -10.62
CA SER A 115 -10.18 4.80 -11.49
C SER A 115 -11.56 5.35 -11.79
N SER A 116 -12.28 4.82 -12.78
CA SER A 116 -13.70 5.15 -12.92
C SER A 116 -14.50 4.54 -11.77
N SER A 117 -14.24 3.28 -11.44
CA SER A 117 -14.84 2.61 -10.28
C SER A 117 -13.79 1.98 -9.36
N CYS A 118 -13.97 2.18 -8.06
CA CYS A 118 -13.17 1.58 -7.00
C CYS A 118 -14.11 0.90 -6.00
N GLN A 119 -14.00 -0.42 -5.81
CA GLN A 119 -14.76 -1.07 -4.74
C GLN A 119 -14.12 -0.83 -3.38
N ALA A 120 -12.81 -1.11 -3.22
CA ALA A 120 -12.16 -0.99 -1.93
C ALA A 120 -10.70 -0.54 -2.02
N LEU A 121 -10.34 0.43 -1.19
CA LEU A 121 -8.97 0.68 -0.76
C LEU A 121 -8.89 0.42 0.75
N VAL A 122 -8.07 -0.55 1.15
CA VAL A 122 -7.90 -0.96 2.54
C VAL A 122 -6.43 -0.85 2.94
N GLY A 123 -6.17 -0.06 3.98
CA GLY A 123 -4.85 0.06 4.60
C GLY A 123 -4.89 -0.31 6.08
N SER A 124 -3.96 -1.15 6.52
CA SER A 124 -3.80 -1.46 7.94
C SER A 124 -2.34 -1.39 8.38
N VAL A 125 -2.11 -0.78 9.54
CA VAL A 125 -0.81 -0.77 10.21
C VAL A 125 -0.98 -1.30 11.63
N SER A 126 -0.22 -2.32 11.96
CA SER A 126 -0.04 -2.81 13.32
C SER A 126 1.40 -2.54 13.74
N SER A 127 1.60 -1.48 14.54
CA SER A 127 2.95 -1.06 14.92
C SER A 127 3.02 -0.34 16.26
N SER A 128 4.12 -0.51 17.00
CA SER A 128 4.34 0.27 18.22
C SER A 128 4.35 1.76 17.93
N SER A 129 4.97 2.16 16.82
CA SER A 129 4.98 3.55 16.33
C SER A 129 4.69 3.64 14.84
N CYS A 130 3.60 4.32 14.48
CA CYS A 130 3.25 4.64 13.10
C CYS A 130 3.33 6.16 12.89
N GLN A 131 4.11 6.61 11.90
CA GLN A 131 4.11 8.03 11.54
C GLN A 131 2.88 8.35 10.67
N ALA A 132 2.68 7.67 9.54
CA ALA A 132 1.55 7.95 8.68
C ALA A 132 0.93 6.71 8.03
N LEU A 133 -0.40 6.67 8.02
CA LEU A 133 -1.19 5.90 7.07
C LEU A 133 -1.99 6.87 6.21
N VAL A 134 -1.76 6.85 4.90
CA VAL A 134 -2.44 7.72 3.93
C VAL A 134 -3.12 6.87 2.87
N GLY A 135 -4.43 7.05 2.70
CA GLY A 135 -5.21 6.44 1.64
C GLY A 135 -5.92 7.50 0.81
N SER A 136 -5.79 7.43 -0.52
CA SER A 136 -6.48 8.35 -1.43
C SER A 136 -7.17 7.61 -2.56
N VAL A 137 -8.43 7.96 -2.83
CA VAL A 137 -9.17 7.44 -3.99
C VAL A 137 -9.68 8.61 -4.83
N ILE A 138 -9.40 8.56 -6.13
CA ILE A 138 -9.99 9.46 -7.13
C ILE A 138 -10.81 8.58 -8.06
N SER A 139 -12.14 8.72 -8.01
CA SER A 139 -13.02 7.92 -8.87
C SER A 139 -14.38 8.55 -9.13
N SER A 140 -15.15 8.07 -10.12
CA SER A 140 -16.56 8.45 -10.19
C SER A 140 -17.40 7.71 -9.14
N SER A 141 -17.02 6.47 -8.83
CA SER A 141 -17.68 5.68 -7.79
C SER A 141 -16.67 4.97 -6.90
N CYS A 142 -16.76 5.23 -5.59
CA CYS A 142 -16.02 4.54 -4.56
C CYS A 142 -16.99 3.83 -3.61
N GLN A 143 -16.83 2.53 -3.40
CA GLN A 143 -17.63 1.84 -2.38
C GLN A 143 -16.99 2.01 -1.00
N ALA A 144 -15.69 1.78 -0.84
CA ALA A 144 -15.05 1.90 0.47
C ALA A 144 -13.60 2.39 0.41
N LEU A 145 -13.26 3.31 1.30
CA LEU A 145 -11.90 3.56 1.76
C LEU A 145 -11.83 3.26 3.26
N VAL A 146 -11.00 2.29 3.64
CA VAL A 146 -10.83 1.85 5.03
C VAL A 146 -9.37 1.95 5.44
N GLY A 147 -9.09 2.76 6.46
CA GLY A 147 -7.78 2.89 7.07
C GLY A 147 -7.83 2.46 8.54
N SER A 148 -6.86 1.67 8.99
CA SER A 148 -6.73 1.30 10.39
C SER A 148 -5.29 1.35 10.87
N VAL A 149 -5.09 1.92 12.05
CA VAL A 149 -3.80 1.88 12.74
C VAL A 149 -4.01 1.36 14.15
N SER A 150 -3.24 0.35 14.54
CA SER A 150 -3.21 -0.23 15.88
C SER A 150 -1.80 -0.18 16.44
N GLY A 151 -1.61 0.37 17.64
CA GLY A 151 -0.27 0.67 18.12
C GLY A 151 -0.17 1.35 19.48
N SER A 152 1.04 1.74 19.85
CA SER A 152 1.25 2.61 21.03
C SER A 152 1.20 4.10 20.66
N SER A 153 1.67 4.45 19.47
CA SER A 153 1.60 5.80 18.92
C SER A 153 1.27 5.82 17.43
N CYS A 154 0.45 6.79 17.03
CA CYS A 154 0.17 7.12 15.64
C CYS A 154 0.25 8.64 15.45
N GLN A 155 1.05 9.12 14.50
CA GLN A 155 1.07 10.55 14.19
C GLN A 155 -0.15 10.92 13.32
N ALA A 156 -0.38 10.23 12.20
CA ALA A 156 -1.50 10.55 11.33
C ALA A 156 -2.14 9.32 10.67
N LEU A 157 -3.47 9.34 10.63
CA LEU A 157 -4.28 8.57 9.69
C LEU A 157 -5.04 9.56 8.79
N VAL A 158 -4.77 9.52 7.48
CA VAL A 158 -5.39 10.39 6.48
C VAL A 158 -6.08 9.55 5.42
N GLY A 159 -7.38 9.73 5.26
CA GLY A 159 -8.18 9.15 4.18
C GLY A 159 -8.81 10.27 3.36
N SER A 160 -8.70 10.20 2.03
CA SER A 160 -9.33 11.14 1.12
C SER A 160 -10.00 10.42 -0.03
N VAL A 161 -11.24 10.77 -0.34
CA VAL A 161 -11.94 10.32 -1.53
C VAL A 161 -12.41 11.54 -2.31
N ILE A 162 -12.07 11.59 -3.59
CA ILE A 162 -12.62 12.54 -4.54
C ILE A 162 -13.51 11.72 -5.47
N SER A 163 -14.83 11.81 -5.30
CA SER A 163 -15.78 11.08 -6.13
C SER A 163 -17.18 11.65 -6.17
N SER A 164 -17.91 11.40 -7.25
CA SER A 164 -19.34 11.77 -7.30
C SER A 164 -20.20 10.88 -6.41
N SER A 165 -19.70 9.70 -6.02
CA SER A 165 -20.32 8.83 -5.03
C SER A 165 -19.28 8.09 -4.18
N CYS A 166 -19.45 8.13 -2.85
CA CYS A 166 -18.69 7.34 -1.88
C CYS A 166 -19.66 6.69 -0.89
N GLN A 167 -19.64 5.36 -0.74
CA GLN A 167 -20.52 4.70 0.25
C GLN A 167 -19.94 4.71 1.66
N ALA A 168 -18.62 4.47 1.80
CA ALA A 168 -17.97 4.39 3.09
C ALA A 168 -16.55 4.98 3.08
N LEU A 169 -16.30 5.86 4.05
CA LEU A 169 -14.96 6.28 4.42
C LEU A 169 -14.78 6.02 5.91
N VAL A 170 -13.92 5.05 6.25
CA VAL A 170 -13.72 4.59 7.62
C VAL A 170 -12.25 4.73 7.99
N GLY A 171 -11.99 5.42 9.08
CA GLY A 171 -10.67 5.53 9.68
C GLY A 171 -10.73 5.18 11.15
N SER A 172 -9.92 4.22 11.58
CA SER A 172 -9.87 3.78 12.97
C SER A 172 -8.44 3.84 13.49
N VAL A 173 -8.26 4.43 14.67
CA VAL A 173 -6.97 4.41 15.36
C VAL A 173 -7.14 3.87 16.77
N SER A 174 -6.51 2.73 17.03
CA SER A 174 -6.43 2.08 18.33
C SER A 174 -5.03 2.28 18.89
N SER A 175 -4.79 3.42 19.52
CA SER A 175 -3.48 3.78 20.07
C SER A 175 -3.59 4.62 21.33
N SER A 176 -2.60 4.50 22.21
CA SER A 176 -2.49 5.30 23.44
C SER A 176 -2.33 6.79 23.14
N CYS A 177 -1.69 7.12 22.01
CA CYS A 177 -1.47 8.47 21.54
C CYS A 177 -1.72 8.59 20.03
N CYS A 178 -2.59 9.51 19.62
CA CYS A 178 -2.89 9.83 18.23
C CYS A 178 -2.84 11.35 18.03
N GLN A 179 -2.04 11.86 17.08
CA GLN A 179 -2.04 13.30 16.80
C GLN A 179 -3.17 13.69 15.83
N ALA A 180 -3.39 12.93 14.75
CA ALA A 180 -4.39 13.30 13.74
C ALA A 180 -5.12 12.09 13.14
N LEU A 181 -6.44 12.24 12.99
CA LEU A 181 -7.31 11.42 12.15
C LEU A 181 -8.06 12.36 11.22
N VAL A 182 -7.81 12.28 9.91
CA VAL A 182 -8.44 13.12 8.89
C VAL A 182 -9.12 12.23 7.86
N LEU A 183 -10.42 12.42 7.67
CA LEU A 183 -11.22 11.72 6.67
C LEU A 183 -11.96 12.76 5.84
N GLY A 184 -11.62 12.87 4.56
CA GLY A 184 -12.23 13.79 3.61
C GLY A 184 -12.95 13.04 2.48
N ASN A 185 -14.18 13.46 2.18
CA ASN A 185 -14.87 13.08 0.97
C ASN A 185 -15.25 14.36 0.21
N ASP A 186 -14.64 14.57 -0.94
CA ASP A 186 -14.96 15.68 -1.84
C ASP A 186 -15.84 15.16 -2.98
N PHE A 187 -17.08 15.64 -3.01
CA PHE A 187 -18.02 15.36 -4.09
C PHE A 187 -17.83 16.37 -5.22
N SER A 188 -17.24 15.92 -6.33
CA SER A 188 -17.05 16.68 -7.58
C SER A 188 -18.08 16.31 -8.64
#